data_AF-A0A9D4T3Y1-F1
#
_entry.id   AF-A0A9D4T3Y1-F1
#
_cell.length_a   1.000
_cell.length_b   1.000
_cell.length_c   1.000
_cell.angle_alpha   90.00
_cell.angle_beta   90.00
_cell.angle_gamma   90.00
#
_symmetry.space_group_name_H-M   'P 1'
#
loop_
_entity.id
_entity.type
_entity.pdbx_description
1 polymer ?
#
loop_
_entity_poly.entity_id
_entity_poly.type
_entity_poly.pdbx_seq_one_letter_code
_entity_poly.pdbx_strand_id
1 'polypeptide(L)'
;MATSADGIAASGDRSVVTTPVGRLAEFSPDTGSIEVYIERFEVFASANIDEPRKAQVFLTVLGEKAYVTLRSLLLPKSPADSKYADIMKVLREHYAPRRSIVTERYRFHRRDQGQSETTGEFVVELKNSRTTLNPILTNTTSYTIIQ
;
A
#
# COMPACT_ATOMS: atom_id res chain seq x y z
N MET A 1 -46.48 35.58 -43.33
CA MET A 1 -45.62 34.40 -43.56
C MET A 1 -44.58 34.38 -42.45
N ALA A 2 -44.58 33.31 -41.67
CA ALA A 2 -43.71 33.07 -40.53
C ALA A 2 -42.30 32.61 -40.95
N THR A 3 -41.34 32.73 -40.02
CA THR A 3 -40.02 32.04 -39.85
C THR A 3 -39.01 33.08 -39.33
N SER A 4 -38.70 33.22 -38.03
CA SER A 4 -38.06 32.29 -37.06
C SER A 4 -36.69 31.79 -37.56
N ALA A 5 -35.57 31.78 -36.86
CA ALA A 5 -35.16 32.22 -35.54
C ALA A 5 -33.61 32.16 -35.54
N ASP A 6 -32.96 33.05 -34.80
CA ASP A 6 -31.52 32.99 -34.50
C ASP A 6 -31.18 31.67 -33.78
N GLY A 7 -30.34 30.86 -34.41
CA GLY A 7 -29.78 29.64 -33.82
C GLY A 7 -28.60 29.95 -32.93
N ILE A 8 -28.85 30.15 -31.63
CA ILE A 8 -27.81 30.24 -30.60
C ILE A 8 -27.20 28.84 -30.43
N ALA A 9 -25.91 28.72 -30.80
CA ALA A 9 -25.07 27.58 -30.50
C ALA A 9 -24.80 27.51 -29.00
N ALA A 10 -25.64 26.80 -28.24
CA ALA A 10 -25.33 26.39 -26.89
C ALA A 10 -24.48 25.10 -26.93
N SER A 11 -23.16 25.28 -27.12
CA SER A 11 -22.14 24.27 -26.80
C SER A 11 -22.07 24.11 -25.29
N GLY A 12 -23.05 23.40 -24.72
CA GLY A 12 -23.00 22.91 -23.35
C GLY A 12 -22.03 21.74 -23.30
N ASP A 13 -20.78 22.03 -22.92
CA ASP A 13 -19.81 21.03 -22.49
C ASP A 13 -20.40 20.28 -21.29
N ARG A 14 -21.06 19.15 -21.55
CA ARG A 14 -21.52 18.25 -20.51
C ARG A 14 -20.28 17.61 -19.92
N SER A 15 -19.77 18.21 -18.84
CA SER A 15 -18.99 17.51 -17.83
C SER A 15 -19.70 16.18 -17.54
N VAL A 16 -19.16 15.10 -18.09
CA VAL A 16 -19.65 13.75 -17.81
C VAL A 16 -19.33 13.52 -16.33
N VAL A 17 -20.34 13.66 -15.49
CA VAL A 17 -20.26 13.26 -14.09
C VAL A 17 -20.20 11.74 -14.10
N THR A 18 -18.98 11.20 -14.21
CA THR A 18 -18.73 9.77 -14.10
C THR A 18 -18.94 9.40 -12.64
N THR A 19 -20.09 8.80 -12.35
CA THR A 19 -20.34 8.18 -11.05
C THR A 19 -19.24 7.15 -10.77
N PRO A 20 -18.51 7.24 -9.65
CA PRO A 20 -17.44 6.29 -9.36
C PRO A 20 -18.02 4.87 -9.25
N VAL A 21 -17.43 3.94 -10.00
CA VAL A 21 -17.76 2.53 -10.00
C VAL A 21 -17.11 1.88 -8.79
N GLY A 22 -17.93 1.58 -7.77
CA GLY A 22 -17.53 0.87 -6.56
C GLY A 22 -17.10 1.81 -5.41
N ARG A 23 -16.90 1.22 -4.23
CA ARG A 23 -16.44 1.93 -3.02
C ARG A 23 -15.17 1.25 -2.48
N LEU A 24 -14.11 2.02 -2.33
CA LEU A 24 -12.92 1.58 -1.60
C LEU A 24 -13.14 1.86 -0.10
N ALA A 25 -13.02 0.83 0.73
CA ALA A 25 -13.04 0.99 2.19
C ALA A 25 -11.74 1.62 2.67
N GLU A 26 -11.78 2.47 3.69
CA GLU A 26 -10.60 3.14 4.26
C GLU A 26 -9.55 2.14 4.79
N PHE A 27 -8.28 2.58 4.79
CA PHE A 27 -7.21 1.78 5.36
C PHE A 27 -7.24 1.85 6.89
N SER A 28 -7.20 0.67 7.52
CA SER A 28 -7.06 0.52 8.97
C SER A 28 -5.65 0.02 9.30
N PRO A 29 -4.77 0.86 9.86
CA PRO A 29 -3.42 0.46 10.25
C PRO A 29 -3.37 -0.68 11.27
N ASP A 30 -4.41 -0.81 12.10
CA ASP A 30 -4.44 -1.71 13.25
C ASP A 30 -4.73 -3.17 12.84
N THR A 31 -5.34 -3.37 11.67
CA THR A 31 -5.89 -4.67 11.24
C THR A 31 -5.57 -5.02 9.79
N GLY A 32 -5.22 -4.05 8.95
CA GLY A 32 -5.04 -4.24 7.52
C GLY A 32 -3.57 -4.27 7.09
N SER A 33 -3.28 -5.06 6.04
CA SER A 33 -2.01 -4.95 5.30
C SER A 33 -2.05 -3.75 4.35
N ILE A 34 -1.06 -2.86 4.47
CA ILE A 34 -0.91 -1.73 3.55
C ILE A 34 -0.71 -2.18 2.09
N GLU A 35 -0.09 -3.34 1.88
CA GLU A 35 0.15 -3.88 0.54
C GLU A 35 -1.16 -4.30 -0.13
N VAL A 36 -2.01 -5.02 0.61
CA VAL A 36 -3.35 -5.42 0.14
C VAL A 36 -4.23 -4.20 -0.12
N TYR A 37 -4.13 -3.17 0.73
CA TYR A 37 -4.85 -1.92 0.53
C TYR A 37 -4.40 -1.20 -0.76
N ILE A 38 -3.09 -1.11 -0.97
CA ILE A 38 -2.49 -0.54 -2.18
C ILE A 38 -2.99 -1.27 -3.43
N GLU A 39 -2.99 -2.60 -3.45
CA GLU A 39 -3.46 -3.40 -4.58
C GLU A 39 -4.93 -3.12 -4.89
N ARG A 40 -5.78 -3.06 -3.86
CA ARG A 40 -7.20 -2.71 -4.01
C ARG A 40 -7.39 -1.30 -4.57
N PHE A 41 -6.56 -0.36 -4.14
CA PHE A 41 -6.58 1.00 -4.68
C PHE A 41 -6.14 1.04 -6.14
N GLU A 42 -5.11 0.30 -6.56
CA GLU A 42 -4.68 0.23 -7.96
C GLU A 42 -5.80 -0.28 -8.87
N VAL A 43 -6.51 -1.33 -8.45
CA VAL A 43 -7.69 -1.84 -9.16
C VAL A 43 -8.77 -0.77 -9.25
N PHE A 44 -9.08 -0.10 -8.14
CA PHE A 44 -10.06 1.00 -8.12
C PHE A 44 -9.64 2.18 -9.02
N ALA A 45 -8.37 2.56 -9.01
CA ALA A 45 -7.83 3.65 -9.80
C ALA A 45 -7.89 3.36 -11.29
N SER A 46 -7.53 2.14 -11.71
CA SER A 46 -7.59 1.72 -13.11
C SER A 46 -8.99 1.83 -13.72
N ALA A 47 -10.04 1.69 -12.91
CA ALA A 47 -11.42 1.76 -13.35
C ALA A 47 -12.03 3.18 -13.28
N ASN A 48 -11.47 4.08 -12.47
CA ASN A 48 -12.17 5.31 -12.06
C ASN A 48 -11.35 6.61 -12.11
N ILE A 49 -10.02 6.56 -12.22
CA ILE A 49 -9.15 7.72 -11.94
C ILE A 49 -8.13 7.94 -13.05
N ASP A 50 -8.03 9.19 -13.51
CA ASP A 50 -6.92 9.61 -14.38
C ASP A 50 -5.61 9.74 -13.60
N GLU A 51 -4.49 9.32 -14.21
CA GLU A 51 -3.15 9.33 -13.59
C GLU A 51 -2.76 10.64 -12.85
N PRO A 52 -3.01 11.87 -13.37
CA PRO A 52 -2.63 13.10 -12.66
C PRO A 52 -3.39 13.33 -11.36
N ARG A 53 -4.57 12.73 -11.18
CA ARG A 53 -5.42 12.86 -9.98
C ARG A 53 -5.24 11.71 -8.99
N LYS A 54 -4.51 10.67 -9.38
CA LYS A 54 -4.33 9.44 -8.60
C LYS A 54 -3.75 9.70 -7.20
N ALA A 55 -2.76 10.57 -7.10
CA ALA A 55 -2.14 10.93 -5.81
C ALA A 55 -3.14 11.59 -4.85
N GLN A 56 -3.91 12.56 -5.35
CA GLN A 56 -4.87 13.31 -4.54
C GLN A 56 -6.03 12.41 -4.11
N VAL A 57 -6.55 11.58 -5.01
CA VAL A 57 -7.62 10.62 -4.67
C VAL A 57 -7.11 9.59 -3.68
N PHE A 58 -5.87 9.10 -3.81
CA PHE A 58 -5.29 8.19 -2.83
C PHE A 58 -5.28 8.79 -1.42
N LEU A 59 -4.84 10.06 -1.29
CA LEU A 59 -4.79 10.75 -0.01
C LEU A 59 -6.17 10.92 0.64
N THR A 60 -7.25 11.05 -0.14
CA THR A 60 -8.61 11.19 0.41
C THR A 60 -9.19 9.86 0.86
N VAL A 61 -8.84 8.74 0.22
CA VAL A 61 -9.38 7.41 0.56
C VAL A 61 -8.53 6.65 1.58
N LEU A 62 -7.30 7.10 1.85
CA LEU A 62 -6.34 6.48 2.78
C LEU A 62 -6.85 6.43 4.22
N GLY A 63 -7.76 7.32 4.61
CA GLY A 63 -8.29 7.42 5.97
C GLY A 63 -7.43 8.29 6.90
N GLU A 64 -8.05 8.84 7.94
CA GLU A 64 -7.46 9.88 8.79
C GLU A 64 -6.18 9.43 9.50
N LYS A 65 -6.20 8.27 10.16
CA LYS A 65 -5.06 7.76 10.95
C LYS A 65 -3.79 7.64 10.11
N ALA A 66 -3.90 7.04 8.93
CA ALA A 66 -2.77 6.84 8.04
C ALA A 66 -2.31 8.14 7.37
N TYR A 67 -3.23 9.06 7.09
CA TYR A 67 -2.89 10.38 6.60
C TYR A 67 -2.09 11.21 7.62
N VAL A 68 -2.45 11.19 8.90
CA VAL A 68 -1.71 11.88 9.98
C VAL A 68 -0.29 11.32 10.09
N THR A 69 -0.13 10.01 10.04
CA THR A 69 1.18 9.35 10.03
C THR A 69 1.99 9.76 8.81
N LEU A 70 1.41 9.68 7.61
CA LEU A 70 2.07 10.08 6.38
C LEU A 70 2.55 11.55 6.42
N ARG A 71 1.69 12.46 6.91
CA ARG A 71 2.03 13.87 7.09
C ARG A 71 3.21 14.05 8.04
N SER A 72 3.26 13.30 9.13
CA SER A 72 4.36 13.35 10.10
C SER A 72 5.68 12.84 9.50
N LEU A 73 5.61 11.82 8.62
CA LEU A 73 6.78 11.25 7.95
C LEU A 73 7.34 12.13 6.81
N LEU A 74 6.50 12.97 6.19
CA LEU A 74 6.89 13.79 5.03
C LEU A 74 7.40 15.20 5.38
N LEU A 75 7.41 15.58 6.66
CA LEU A 75 7.87 16.91 7.09
C LEU A 75 9.30 17.21 6.59
N PRO A 76 9.57 18.45 6.09
CA PRO A 76 8.71 19.64 6.07
C PRO A 76 7.77 19.76 4.85
N LYS A 77 7.69 18.74 3.98
CA LYS A 77 6.89 18.77 2.74
C LYS A 77 5.43 18.38 3.00
N SER A 78 4.52 18.89 2.17
CA SER A 78 3.11 18.50 2.20
C SER A 78 2.89 17.16 1.49
N PRO A 79 2.04 16.26 2.03
CA PRO A 79 1.62 15.05 1.33
C PRO A 79 0.98 15.35 -0.04
N ALA A 80 0.28 16.48 -0.17
CA ALA A 80 -0.40 16.87 -1.41
C ALA A 80 0.56 17.23 -2.55
N ASP A 81 1.78 17.67 -2.23
CA ASP A 81 2.81 18.05 -3.21
C ASP A 81 3.76 16.89 -3.55
N SER A 82 3.55 15.72 -2.92
CA SER A 82 4.38 14.54 -3.09
C SER A 82 3.87 13.68 -4.24
N LYS A 83 4.79 13.06 -4.99
CA LYS A 83 4.41 12.13 -6.06
C LYS A 83 3.78 10.87 -5.46
N TYR A 84 2.85 10.29 -6.20
CA TYR A 84 2.20 9.04 -5.80
C TYR A 84 3.22 7.94 -5.43
N ALA A 85 4.26 7.75 -6.25
CA ALA A 85 5.31 6.77 -5.99
C ALA A 85 6.04 6.99 -4.66
N ASP A 86 6.31 8.26 -4.30
CA ASP A 86 6.98 8.61 -3.05
C ASP A 86 6.07 8.34 -1.85
N ILE A 87 4.78 8.69 -1.96
CA ILE A 87 3.77 8.41 -0.93
C ILE A 87 3.70 6.90 -0.65
N MET A 88 3.60 6.08 -1.70
CA MET A 88 3.56 4.62 -1.54
C MET A 88 4.84 4.07 -0.92
N LYS A 89 6.00 4.62 -1.29
CA LYS A 89 7.28 4.20 -0.72
C LYS A 89 7.32 4.45 0.79
N VAL A 90 6.96 5.65 1.23
CA VAL A 90 6.93 6.02 2.65
C VAL A 90 5.95 5.15 3.43
N LEU A 91 4.76 4.91 2.89
CA LEU A 91 3.77 4.05 3.53
C LEU A 91 4.23 2.59 3.66
N ARG A 92 4.88 2.04 2.62
CA ARG A 92 5.46 0.69 2.69
C ARG A 92 6.58 0.63 3.71
N GLU A 93 7.49 1.60 3.74
CA GLU A 93 8.58 1.64 4.71
C GLU A 93 8.07 1.71 6.16
N HIS A 94 6.94 2.38 6.39
CA HIS A 94 6.37 2.53 7.73
C HIS A 94 5.48 1.33 8.15
N TYR A 95 4.54 0.91 7.31
CA TYR A 95 3.54 -0.12 7.64
C TYR A 95 3.93 -1.53 7.22
N ALA A 96 4.84 -1.67 6.27
CA ALA A 96 5.42 -2.94 5.84
C ALA A 96 6.96 -2.84 5.83
N PRO A 97 7.59 -2.47 6.97
CA PRO A 97 9.03 -2.34 7.03
C PRO A 97 9.67 -3.64 6.55
N ARG A 98 10.62 -3.53 5.61
CA ARG A 98 11.35 -4.69 5.10
C ARG A 98 11.88 -5.46 6.30
N ARG A 99 11.38 -6.67 6.50
CA ARG A 99 11.77 -7.54 7.61
C ARG A 99 13.30 -7.70 7.55
N SER A 100 14.00 -7.15 8.54
CA SER A 100 15.44 -7.25 8.60
C SER A 100 15.85 -8.70 8.84
N ILE A 101 16.76 -9.21 8.01
CA ILE A 101 17.36 -10.55 8.19
C ILE A 101 17.91 -10.69 9.60
N VAL A 102 18.52 -9.63 10.13
CA VAL A 102 19.11 -9.62 11.48
C VAL A 102 18.02 -9.77 12.54
N THR A 103 16.87 -9.10 12.37
CA THR A 103 15.74 -9.21 13.30
C THR A 103 15.07 -10.57 13.22
N GLU A 104 14.86 -11.13 12.02
CA GLU A 104 14.27 -12.46 11.86
C GLU A 104 15.21 -13.57 12.35
N ARG A 105 16.52 -13.45 12.10
CA ARG A 105 17.54 -14.33 12.70
C ARG A 105 17.52 -14.23 14.22
N TYR A 106 17.48 -13.01 14.76
CA TYR A 106 17.39 -12.80 16.19
C TYR A 106 16.14 -13.44 16.79
N ARG A 107 14.96 -13.26 16.16
CA ARG A 107 13.70 -13.87 16.60
C ARG A 107 13.76 -15.40 16.54
N PHE A 108 14.30 -15.96 15.47
CA PHE A 108 14.49 -17.41 15.34
C PHE A 108 15.42 -17.96 16.42
N HIS A 109 16.55 -17.30 16.67
CA HIS A 109 17.52 -17.72 17.69
C HIS A 109 17.05 -17.48 19.13
N ARG A 110 16.13 -16.55 19.35
CA ARG A 110 15.53 -16.24 20.67
C ARG A 110 14.24 -17.01 20.94
N ARG A 111 13.79 -17.88 20.04
CA ARG A 111 12.54 -18.60 20.20
C ARG A 111 12.74 -19.82 21.10
N ASP A 112 12.23 -19.71 22.32
CA ASP A 112 12.15 -20.82 23.28
C ASP A 112 10.75 -21.42 23.28
N GLN A 113 10.62 -22.73 23.53
CA GLN A 113 9.31 -23.40 23.63
C GLN A 113 8.51 -22.83 24.81
N GLY A 114 7.26 -22.43 24.58
CA GLY A 114 6.39 -21.92 25.63
C GLY A 114 5.97 -23.02 26.63
N GLN A 115 5.68 -22.66 27.89
CA GLN A 115 5.31 -23.64 28.92
C GLN A 115 4.04 -24.44 28.61
N SER A 116 3.14 -23.88 27.79
CA SER A 116 1.90 -24.51 27.35
C SER A 116 1.95 -24.98 25.88
N GLU A 117 3.09 -24.85 25.22
CA GLU A 117 3.27 -25.20 23.81
C GLU A 117 3.77 -26.65 23.70
N THR A 118 3.12 -27.45 22.86
CA THR A 118 3.61 -28.80 22.60
C THR A 118 4.87 -28.77 21.74
N THR A 119 5.71 -29.80 21.86
CA THR A 119 6.93 -29.89 21.03
C THR A 119 6.62 -29.91 19.53
N GLY A 120 5.46 -30.44 19.14
CA GLY A 120 5.00 -30.45 17.75
C GLY A 120 4.68 -29.05 17.23
N GLU A 121 3.94 -28.25 18.01
CA GLU A 121 3.60 -26.85 17.68
C GLU A 121 4.87 -25.99 17.58
N PHE A 122 5.79 -26.17 18.54
CA PHE A 122 7.08 -25.49 18.54
C PHE A 122 7.89 -25.78 17.26
N VAL A 123 7.95 -27.04 16.83
CA VAL A 123 8.66 -27.43 15.60
C VAL A 123 7.98 -26.88 14.34
N VAL A 124 6.65 -26.81 14.31
CA VAL A 124 5.90 -26.21 13.18
C VAL A 124 6.17 -24.71 13.09
N GLU A 125 6.11 -24.00 14.21
CA GLU A 125 6.42 -22.56 14.31
C GLU A 125 7.88 -22.25 13.93
N LEU A 126 8.84 -23.07 14.38
CA LEU A 126 10.24 -22.97 13.96
C LEU A 126 10.41 -23.16 12.45
N LYS A 127 9.70 -24.12 11.85
CA LYS A 127 9.71 -24.33 10.39
C LYS A 127 9.11 -23.16 9.63
N ASN A 128 8.05 -22.55 10.15
CA ASN A 128 7.45 -21.35 9.56
C ASN A 128 8.43 -20.17 9.61
N SER A 129 9.05 -19.94 10.76
CA SER A 129 10.07 -18.90 10.97
C SER A 129 11.33 -19.10 10.09
N ARG A 130 11.69 -20.35 9.80
CA ARG A 130 12.76 -20.67 8.85
C ARG A 130 12.34 -20.42 7.40
N THR A 131 11.10 -20.72 7.05
CA THR A 131 10.57 -20.53 5.70
C THR A 131 10.48 -19.04 5.34
N THR A 132 10.20 -18.16 6.30
CA THR A 132 10.24 -16.71 6.11
C THR A 132 11.67 -16.15 5.95
N LEU A 133 12.69 -16.81 6.53
CA LEU A 133 14.10 -16.48 6.34
C LEU A 133 14.66 -16.91 4.97
N ASN A 134 14.18 -18.04 4.42
CA ASN A 134 14.74 -18.64 3.21
C ASN A 134 14.68 -17.78 1.92
N PRO A 135 13.57 -17.07 1.59
CA PRO A 135 13.51 -16.25 0.37
C PRO A 135 14.42 -15.02 0.40
N ILE A 136 15.01 -14.67 1.55
CA ILE A 136 15.91 -13.52 1.69
C ILE A 136 17.39 -13.95 1.59
N LEU A 137 17.69 -15.21 1.89
CA LEU A 137 19.06 -15.75 1.85
C LEU A 137 19.49 -16.18 0.44
N THR A 138 18.56 -16.58 -0.43
CA THR A 138 18.88 -17.03 -1.80
C THR A 138 19.35 -15.91 -2.73
N ASN A 139 19.10 -14.64 -2.39
CA ASN A 139 19.67 -13.48 -3.10
C ASN A 139 21.10 -13.11 -2.65
N THR A 140 21.66 -13.83 -1.65
CA THR A 140 23.02 -13.61 -1.15
C THR A 140 23.93 -14.82 -1.41
N THR A 141 23.47 -15.86 -2.10
CA THR A 141 24.29 -17.06 -2.39
C THR A 141 25.10 -16.96 -3.70
N SER A 142 25.15 -15.79 -4.36
CA SER A 142 26.10 -15.58 -5.49
C SER A 142 27.52 -15.23 -5.04
N TYR A 143 27.75 -14.99 -3.75
CA TYR A 143 29.09 -14.82 -3.19
C TYR A 143 29.29 -15.79 -2.04
N THR A 144 29.74 -17.01 -2.35
CA THR A 144 30.87 -17.73 -1.73
C THR A 144 30.86 -19.17 -2.28
N ILE A 145 31.13 -19.31 -3.58
CA ILE A 145 31.86 -20.47 -4.11
C ILE A 145 32.96 -19.87 -4.96
N ILE A 146 34.05 -19.43 -4.34
CA ILE A 146 35.38 -19.43 -4.98
C ILE A 146 36.41 -19.73 -3.88
N GLN A 147 37.24 -20.71 -4.21
CA GLN A 147 38.49 -21.22 -3.64
C GLN A 147 39.23 -20.32 -2.65
#